data_AF-A0A524NC52-F1
#
_entry.id   AF-A0A524NC52-F1
#
_cell.length_a   1.000
_cell.length_b   1.000
_cell.length_c   1.000
_cell.angle_alpha   90.00
_cell.angle_beta   90.00
_cell.angle_gamma   90.00
#
_symmetry.space_group_name_H-M   'P 1'
#
loop_
_entity.id
_entity.type
_entity.pdbx_description
1 polymer ?
#
loop_
_entity_poly.entity_id
_entity_poly.type
_entity_poly.pdbx_seq_one_letter_code
_entity_poly.pdbx_strand_id
1 'polypeptide(L)' 'MVFLSGAIEGAHTLTAWDQFVAIISKPDNMPVAGALLLVVFFTWVSLKQALHNDRLIRENRRDDILSDMQE' A
#
# COMPACT_ATOMS: atom_id res chain seq x y z
N MET A 1 -6.42 -8.85 49.87
CA MET A 1 -5.05 -9.01 49.37
C MET A 1 -5.08 -9.98 48.20
N VAL A 2 -4.74 -9.48 47.00
CA VAL A 2 -4.38 -10.22 45.77
C VAL A 2 -5.47 -11.10 45.12
N PHE A 3 -6.44 -10.48 44.44
CA PHE A 3 -7.21 -11.16 43.36
C PHE A 3 -7.47 -10.26 42.13
N LEU A 4 -6.91 -9.05 42.10
CA LEU A 4 -7.16 -8.05 41.04
C LEU A 4 -5.92 -7.74 40.18
N SER A 5 -4.86 -8.55 40.29
CA SER A 5 -3.59 -8.28 39.59
C SER A 5 -3.30 -9.22 38.40
N GLY A 6 -4.03 -10.35 38.25
CA GLY A 6 -3.72 -11.36 37.23
C GLY A 6 -4.55 -11.29 35.94
N ALA A 7 -5.58 -10.45 35.90
CA ALA A 7 -6.54 -10.41 34.77
C ALA A 7 -6.27 -9.29 33.76
N ILE A 8 -5.29 -8.41 34.01
CA ILE A 8 -4.96 -7.25 33.15
C ILE A 8 -3.74 -7.52 32.26
N GLU A 9 -3.07 -8.66 32.39
CA GLU A 9 -1.84 -8.96 31.62
C GLU A 9 -2.08 -9.62 30.24
N GLY A 10 -3.33 -9.93 29.88
CA GLY A 10 -3.66 -10.56 28.58
C GLY A 10 -4.06 -9.59 27.45
N ALA A 11 -4.06 -8.28 27.70
CA ALA A 11 -4.64 -7.31 26.79
C ALA A 11 -3.64 -6.82 25.72
N HIS A 12 -3.72 -7.42 24.53
CA HIS A 12 -3.22 -6.97 23.23
C HIS A 12 -1.69 -7.05 22.96
N THR A 13 -1.17 -8.26 22.74
CA THR A 13 0.11 -8.50 22.05
C THR A 13 -0.05 -8.67 20.52
N LEU A 14 -1.00 -7.96 19.90
CA LEU A 14 -1.08 -7.92 18.43
C LEU A 14 -0.15 -6.83 17.92
N THR A 15 0.69 -7.16 16.94
CA THR A 15 1.55 -6.17 16.30
C THR A 15 0.70 -5.19 15.49
N ALA A 16 1.25 -4.01 15.18
CA ALA A 16 0.59 -3.04 14.29
C ALA A 16 0.24 -3.66 12.92
N TRP A 17 1.06 -4.61 12.45
CA TRP A 17 0.80 -5.38 11.25
C TRP A 17 -0.41 -6.29 11.38
N ASP A 18 -0.51 -7.04 12.49
CA ASP A 18 -1.64 -7.93 12.75
C ASP A 18 -2.95 -7.14 12.83
N GLN A 19 -2.92 -5.96 13.44
CA GLN A 19 -4.08 -5.05 13.50
C GLN A 19 -4.47 -4.54 12.10
N PHE A 20 -3.50 -4.14 11.29
CA PHE A 20 -3.74 -3.69 9.93
C PHE A 20 -4.40 -4.79 9.08
N VAL A 21 -3.84 -6.00 9.12
CA VAL A 21 -4.40 -7.17 8.41
C VAL A 21 -5.80 -7.50 8.91
N ALA A 22 -6.05 -7.46 10.22
CA ALA A 22 -7.36 -7.72 10.79
C ALA A 22 -8.42 -6.71 10.35
N ILE A 23 -8.05 -5.43 10.16
CA ILE A 23 -8.97 -4.39 9.68
C ILE A 23 -9.33 -4.60 8.22
N ILE A 24 -8.34 -4.85 7.35
CA ILE A 24 -8.59 -4.97 5.90
C ILE A 24 -9.24 -6.31 5.53
N SER A 25 -9.05 -7.36 6.34
CA SER A 25 -9.59 -8.71 6.06
C SER A 25 -11.01 -8.90 6.57
N LYS A 26 -11.57 -7.91 7.28
CA LYS A 26 -12.95 -7.93 7.73
C LYS A 26 -13.91 -7.86 6.54
N PRO A 27 -14.98 -8.69 6.50
CA PRO A 27 -15.89 -8.73 5.36
C PRO A 27 -16.66 -7.42 5.15
N ASP A 28 -16.94 -6.66 6.21
CA ASP A 28 -17.53 -5.33 6.15
C ASP A 28 -16.58 -4.26 5.57
N ASN A 29 -15.27 -4.53 5.55
CA ASN A 29 -14.24 -3.65 5.02
C ASN A 29 -13.84 -3.99 3.56
N MET A 30 -14.57 -4.87 2.87
CA MET A 30 -14.30 -5.21 1.47
C MET A 30 -14.12 -3.99 0.55
N PRO A 31 -14.92 -2.91 0.64
CA PRO A 31 -14.68 -1.72 -0.18
C PRO A 31 -13.31 -1.07 0.04
N VAL A 32 -12.85 -1.00 1.30
CA VAL A 32 -11.54 -0.43 1.66
C VAL A 32 -10.42 -1.33 1.17
N ALA A 33 -10.55 -2.65 1.31
CA ALA A 33 -9.57 -3.60 0.77
C ALA A 33 -9.44 -3.48 -0.76
N GLY A 34 -10.56 -3.31 -1.47
CA GLY A 34 -10.57 -3.05 -2.91
C GLY A 34 -9.89 -1.73 -3.27
N ALA A 35 -10.18 -0.65 -2.55
CA ALA A 35 -9.52 0.64 -2.76
C ALA A 35 -8.00 0.55 -2.51
N LEU A 36 -7.57 -0.17 -1.47
CA LEU A 36 -6.14 -0.37 -1.18
C LEU A 36 -5.43 -1.12 -2.32
N LEU A 37 -6.07 -2.15 -2.89
CA LEU A 37 -5.55 -2.84 -4.07
C LEU A 37 -5.37 -1.88 -5.25
N LEU A 38 -6.36 -1.02 -5.51
CA LEU A 38 -6.27 -0.01 -6.58
C LEU A 38 -5.13 0.98 -6.32
N VAL A 39 -4.99 1.47 -5.09
CA VAL A 39 -3.90 2.39 -4.72
C VAL A 39 -2.55 1.74 -4.98
N VAL A 40 -2.33 0.51 -4.53
CA VAL A 40 -1.08 -0.21 -4.78
C VAL A 40 -0.85 -0.43 -6.28
N PHE A 41 -1.88 -0.83 -7.02
CA PHE A 41 -1.81 -1.06 -8.46
C PHE A 41 -1.44 0.22 -9.23
N PHE A 42 -2.15 1.32 -9.01
CA PHE A 42 -1.87 2.58 -9.70
C PHE A 42 -0.53 3.18 -9.27
N THR A 43 -0.15 3.03 -8.01
CA THR A 43 1.18 3.45 -7.52
C THR A 43 2.30 2.69 -8.24
N TRP A 44 2.13 1.38 -8.43
CA TRP A 44 3.08 0.57 -9.20
C TRP A 44 3.16 1.01 -10.66
N VAL A 45 2.02 1.22 -11.32
CA VAL A 45 1.98 1.69 -12.72
C VAL A 45 2.63 3.06 -12.86
N SER A 46 2.33 4.01 -11.96
CA SER A 46 2.92 5.35 -12.00
C SER A 46 4.42 5.32 -11.76
N LEU A 47 4.90 4.49 -10.83
CA LEU A 47 6.34 4.34 -10.59
C LEU A 47 7.04 3.71 -11.80
N LYS A 48 6.45 2.70 -12.42
CA LYS A 48 6.99 2.08 -13.63
C LYS A 48 7.14 3.11 -14.77
N GLN A 49 6.12 3.94 -14.99
CA GLN A 49 6.17 5.00 -16.00
C GLN A 49 7.17 6.10 -15.64
N ALA A 50 7.23 6.51 -14.37
CA ALA A 50 8.19 7.51 -13.91
C ALA A 50 9.63 7.05 -14.14
N LEU A 51 9.96 5.81 -13.80
CA LEU A 51 11.30 5.25 -14.01
C LEU A 51 11.68 5.11 -15.49
N HIS A 52 10.71 4.76 -16.35
CA HIS A 52 10.91 4.73 -17.80
C HIS A 52 11.20 6.12 -18.36
N ASN A 53 10.40 7.11 -17.97
CA ASN A 53 10.56 8.49 -18.40
C ASN A 53 11.88 9.09 -17.90
N ASP A 54 12.27 8.81 -16.66
CA ASP A 54 13.57 9.23 -16.09
C ASP A 54 14.75 8.66 -16.90
N ARG A 55 14.64 7.43 -17.39
CA ARG A 55 15.65 6.83 -18.26
C ARG A 55 15.75 7.57 -19.60
N LEU A 56 14.63 7.83 -20.27
CA LEU A 56 14.61 8.56 -21.54
C LEU A 56 15.17 9.98 -21.40
N ILE A 57 14.84 10.67 -20.29
CA ILE A 57 15.40 12.00 -19.99
C ILE A 57 16.93 11.93 -19.86
N ARG A 58 17.46 10.92 -19.15
CA ARG A 58 18.92 10.73 -19.00
C ARG A 58 19.62 10.42 -20.31
N GLU A 59 18.93 9.76 -21.25
CA GLU A 59 19.39 9.47 -22.60
C GLU A 59 19.20 10.67 -23.56
N ASN A 60 18.67 11.80 -23.09
CA ASN A 60 18.33 12.98 -23.91
C ASN A 60 17.28 12.70 -25.00
N ARG A 61 16.39 11.73 -24.76
CA ARG A 61 15.32 11.25 -25.65
C ARG A 61 13.95 11.69 -25.17
N ARG A 62 13.80 12.99 -24.87
CA ARG A 62 12.54 13.52 -24.33
C ARG A 62 11.38 13.44 -25.31
N ASP A 63 11.67 13.51 -26.60
CA ASP A 63 10.65 13.46 -27.66
C ASP A 63 9.94 12.10 -27.68
N ASP A 64 10.66 11.02 -27.36
CA ASP A 64 10.14 9.66 -27.29
C ASP A 64 9.11 9.48 -26.15
N ILE A 65 9.17 10.31 -25.10
CA ILE A 65 8.19 10.28 -23.99
C ILE A 65 6.82 10.73 -24.49
N LEU A 66 6.79 11.77 -25.34
CA LEU A 66 5.54 12.31 -25.86
C LEU A 66 4.90 11.34 -26.84
N SER A 67 5.70 10.64 -27.66
CA SER A 67 5.17 9.58 -28.54
C SER A 67 4.60 8.42 -27.74
N ASP A 68 5.31 7.94 -26.71
CA ASP A 68 4.89 6.80 -25.89
C ASP A 68 3.55 7.06 -25.13
N MET A 69 3.20 8.32 -24.88
CA MET A 69 1.94 8.70 -24.22
C MET A 69 0.76 8.88 -25.19
N GLN A 70 1.02 9.03 -26.48
CA GLN A 70 0.02 9.31 -27.51
C GLN A 70 -0.44 8.05 -28.25
N GLU A 71 0.27 6.93 -28.08
CA GLU A 71 -0.10 5.59 -28.56
C GLU A 71 -1.03 4.85 -27.60
#